data_AF-A0AA34RCL8-F1
#
_entry.id   AF-A0AA34RCL8-F1
#
_cell.length_a   1.000
_cell.length_b   1.000
_cell.length_c   1.000
_cell.angle_alpha   90.00
_cell.angle_beta   90.00
_cell.angle_gamma   90.00
#
_symmetry.space_group_name_H-M   'P 1'
#
loop_
_entity.id
_entity.type
_entity.pdbx_description
1 polymer ?
#
loop_
_entity_poly.entity_id
_entity_poly.type
_entity_poly.pdbx_seq_one_letter_code
_entity_poly.pdbx_strand_id
1 'polypeptide(L)'
;MSHKKESSYEDLPSWSYYLPFILRCVHSLSGLAFTLFLCEHLLTNQLAASYWGWGKGFIAMVDRFHTIPGLKVIEITCLALPFLCHAIIGIVYLLQGKSNSSRGDGSVPSLPFARNYAYTWQRVTAWIILFGLLFHIVHLRFVRYPLHIHTYGQSYYVVGIEPSHYSKVIQGTKDFFVLYEKDLPVPQIGKSDLSEQDLAMLPEGKVYLFTRSAGQAFLYVVRDSLSSFWMAALYTLLVLASAYHGFNGLWTLCCRWGVVVSFRAQLRLRYICYGMMVGVAALGVSVIWDLYRVM
;
A
#
# COMPACT_ATOMS: atom_id res chain seq x y z
N MET A 1 -7.85 51.44 -41.38
CA MET A 1 -8.78 50.34 -41.03
C MET A 1 -8.01 49.03 -41.07
N SER A 2 -7.73 48.43 -39.91
CA SER A 2 -7.05 47.14 -39.81
C SER A 2 -8.09 46.03 -39.96
N HIS A 3 -8.04 45.29 -41.06
CA HIS A 3 -8.87 44.09 -41.27
C HIS A 3 -8.55 43.07 -40.18
N LYS A 4 -9.50 42.84 -39.27
CA LYS A 4 -9.45 41.75 -38.29
C LYS A 4 -9.70 40.45 -39.06
N LYS A 5 -8.64 39.66 -39.26
CA LYS A 5 -8.71 38.34 -39.91
C LYS A 5 -9.63 37.46 -39.04
N GLU A 6 -10.75 37.00 -39.58
CA GLU A 6 -11.63 36.05 -38.90
C GLU A 6 -10.88 34.71 -38.74
N SER A 7 -10.76 34.24 -37.50
CA SER A 7 -10.14 32.95 -37.16
C SER A 7 -10.99 31.84 -37.77
N SER A 8 -10.46 31.14 -38.78
CA SER A 8 -11.09 29.95 -39.35
C SER A 8 -11.01 28.77 -38.37
N TYR A 9 -11.99 27.85 -38.41
CA TYR A 9 -12.02 26.62 -37.60
C TYR A 9 -10.76 25.72 -37.75
N GLU A 10 -9.91 25.99 -38.75
CA GLU A 10 -8.63 25.31 -39.00
C GLU A 10 -7.51 25.72 -38.02
N ASP A 11 -7.67 26.79 -37.23
CA ASP A 11 -6.67 27.27 -36.26
C ASP A 11 -6.80 26.62 -34.86
N LEU A 12 -7.56 25.53 -34.72
CA LEU A 12 -7.70 24.85 -33.44
C LEU A 12 -6.36 24.20 -33.02
N PRO A 13 -5.93 24.34 -31.75
CA PRO A 13 -4.69 23.76 -31.28
C PRO A 13 -4.70 22.24 -31.47
N SER A 14 -3.64 21.70 -32.07
CA SER A 14 -3.50 20.25 -32.24
C SER A 14 -3.46 19.52 -30.90
N TRP A 15 -3.80 18.23 -30.88
CA TRP A 15 -3.84 17.41 -29.66
C TRP A 15 -2.57 17.44 -28.81
N SER A 16 -1.40 17.65 -29.45
CA SER A 16 -0.11 17.78 -28.75
C SER A 16 -0.06 18.99 -27.82
N TYR A 17 -0.85 20.04 -28.09
CA TYR A 17 -0.96 21.22 -27.24
C TYR A 17 -1.64 20.88 -25.89
N TYR A 18 -2.70 20.08 -25.91
CA TYR A 18 -3.46 19.72 -24.70
C TYR A 18 -2.85 18.55 -23.94
N LEU A 19 -2.04 17.71 -24.59
CA LEU A 19 -1.50 16.49 -24.01
C LEU A 19 -0.77 16.70 -22.66
N PRO A 20 0.13 17.70 -22.47
CA PRO A 20 0.77 17.92 -21.17
C PRO A 20 -0.22 18.28 -20.07
N PHE A 21 -1.32 18.97 -20.39
CA PHE A 21 -2.37 19.27 -19.43
C PHE A 21 -3.12 18.00 -19.03
N ILE A 22 -3.55 17.21 -20.02
CA ILE A 22 -4.27 15.94 -19.80
C ILE A 22 -3.43 14.99 -18.96
N LEU A 23 -2.13 14.83 -19.25
CA LEU A 23 -1.23 13.95 -18.50
C LEU A 23 -1.09 14.38 -17.02
N ARG A 24 -1.07 15.69 -16.74
CA ARG A 24 -1.08 16.19 -15.35
C ARG A 24 -2.40 15.89 -14.64
N CYS A 25 -3.52 15.96 -15.36
CA CYS A 25 -4.83 15.62 -14.81
C CYS A 25 -4.93 14.11 -14.52
N VAL A 26 -4.53 13.26 -15.47
CA VAL A 26 -4.50 11.80 -15.29
C VAL A 26 -3.63 11.42 -14.10
N HIS A 27 -2.39 11.92 -14.03
CA HIS A 27 -1.48 11.67 -12.91
C HIS A 27 -2.07 12.11 -11.55
N SER A 28 -2.78 13.24 -11.53
CA SER A 28 -3.41 13.76 -10.32
C SER A 28 -4.59 12.91 -9.86
N LEU A 29 -5.50 12.52 -10.78
CA LEU A 29 -6.66 11.70 -10.45
C LEU A 29 -6.25 10.27 -10.07
N SER A 30 -5.26 9.71 -10.77
CA SER A 30 -4.75 8.38 -10.43
C SER A 30 -4.04 8.36 -9.07
N GLY A 31 -3.37 9.45 -8.70
CA GLY A 31 -2.83 9.65 -7.34
C GLY A 31 -3.92 9.75 -6.27
N LEU A 32 -5.06 10.37 -6.56
CA LEU A 32 -6.20 10.41 -5.63
C LEU A 32 -6.74 9.01 -5.34
N ALA A 33 -6.91 8.19 -6.38
CA ALA A 33 -7.34 6.80 -6.23
C ALA A 33 -6.38 6.02 -5.30
N PHE A 34 -5.08 6.24 -5.44
CA PHE A 34 -4.07 5.63 -4.57
C PHE A 34 -4.10 6.12 -3.14
N THR A 35 -4.33 7.41 -2.90
CA THR A 35 -4.48 7.94 -1.54
C THR A 35 -5.72 7.37 -0.86
N LEU A 36 -6.83 7.17 -1.59
CA LEU A 36 -8.03 6.53 -1.05
C LEU A 36 -7.78 5.05 -0.71
N PHE A 37 -7.11 4.32 -1.62
CA PHE A 37 -6.69 2.95 -1.36
C PHE A 37 -5.74 2.87 -0.15
N LEU A 38 -4.77 3.77 -0.02
CA LEU A 38 -3.87 3.83 1.14
C LEU A 38 -4.65 3.97 2.46
N CYS A 39 -5.67 4.83 2.49
CA CYS A 39 -6.51 4.99 3.67
C CYS A 39 -7.26 3.70 4.01
N GLU A 40 -7.91 3.07 3.03
CA GLU A 40 -8.59 1.78 3.24
C GLU A 40 -7.61 0.71 3.71
N HIS A 41 -6.48 0.57 3.01
CA HIS A 41 -5.45 -0.41 3.31
C HIS A 41 -4.91 -0.28 4.74
N LEU A 42 -4.61 0.95 5.19
CA LEU A 42 -4.13 1.19 6.55
C LEU A 42 -5.23 0.98 7.60
N LEU A 43 -6.48 1.34 7.31
CA LEU A 43 -7.61 1.10 8.22
C LEU A 43 -7.89 -0.40 8.38
N THR A 44 -7.84 -1.17 7.29
CA THR A 44 -7.99 -2.63 7.35
C THR A 44 -6.83 -3.27 8.09
N ASN A 45 -5.59 -2.87 7.81
CA ASN A 45 -4.40 -3.38 8.52
C ASN A 45 -4.43 -3.05 10.01
N GLN A 46 -4.96 -1.89 10.41
CA GLN A 46 -5.13 -1.51 11.81
C GLN A 46 -5.95 -2.53 12.61
N LEU A 47 -6.90 -3.22 11.96
CA LEU A 47 -7.72 -4.25 12.58
C LEU A 47 -6.95 -5.53 12.92
N ALA A 48 -5.70 -5.68 12.45
CA ALA A 48 -4.84 -6.82 12.78
C ALA A 48 -4.25 -6.72 14.19
N ALA A 49 -4.23 -5.52 14.77
CA ALA A 49 -3.61 -5.23 16.05
C ALA A 49 -4.21 -6.07 17.20
N SER A 50 -3.38 -6.40 18.19
CA SER A 50 -3.74 -7.13 19.40
C SER A 50 -4.87 -6.43 20.16
N TYR A 51 -4.77 -5.11 20.31
CA TYR A 51 -5.75 -4.26 20.98
C TYR A 51 -7.06 -4.09 20.19
N TRP A 52 -7.14 -4.64 18.97
CA TRP A 52 -8.35 -4.66 18.14
C TRP A 52 -8.93 -6.07 17.98
N GLY A 53 -9.14 -6.74 19.10
CA GLY A 53 -9.76 -8.06 19.13
C GLY A 53 -8.90 -9.14 18.46
N TRP A 54 -7.58 -9.04 18.59
CA TRP A 54 -6.61 -10.04 18.11
C TRP A 54 -6.75 -10.40 16.63
N GLY A 55 -7.03 -9.42 15.76
CA GLY A 55 -7.12 -9.64 14.32
C GLY A 55 -8.48 -10.16 13.81
N LYS A 56 -9.48 -10.36 14.68
CA LYS A 56 -10.83 -10.80 14.23
C LYS A 56 -11.46 -9.86 13.20
N GLY A 57 -11.30 -8.55 13.39
CA GLY A 57 -11.79 -7.55 12.45
C GLY A 57 -11.07 -7.61 11.10
N PHE A 58 -9.76 -7.83 11.11
CA PHE A 58 -8.96 -8.03 9.90
C PHE A 58 -9.44 -9.27 9.13
N ILE A 59 -9.59 -10.41 9.82
CA ILE A 59 -10.06 -11.66 9.23
C ILE A 59 -11.41 -11.44 8.53
N ALA A 60 -12.38 -10.87 9.25
CA ALA A 60 -13.72 -10.62 8.72
C ALA A 60 -13.70 -9.68 7.49
N MET A 61 -12.86 -8.64 7.51
CA MET A 61 -12.77 -7.70 6.37
C MET A 61 -12.15 -8.35 5.13
N VAL A 62 -11.03 -9.06 5.30
CA VAL A 62 -10.32 -9.71 4.20
C VAL A 62 -11.15 -10.86 3.61
N ASP A 63 -11.82 -11.67 4.45
CA ASP A 63 -12.74 -12.69 3.95
C ASP A 63 -13.84 -12.07 3.09
N ARG A 64 -14.43 -10.94 3.52
CA ARG A 64 -15.44 -10.22 2.73
C ARG A 64 -14.89 -9.76 1.38
N PHE A 65 -13.65 -9.25 1.32
CA PHE A 65 -13.04 -8.87 0.04
C PHE A 65 -12.90 -10.06 -0.90
N HIS A 66 -12.47 -11.21 -0.37
CA HIS A 66 -12.31 -12.44 -1.14
C HIS A 66 -13.63 -13.09 -1.59
N THR A 67 -14.78 -12.62 -1.08
CA THR A 67 -16.12 -12.99 -1.60
C THR A 67 -16.65 -12.08 -2.71
N ILE A 68 -15.98 -10.97 -3.02
CA ILE A 68 -16.47 -10.02 -4.04
C ILE A 68 -16.41 -10.66 -5.44
N PRO A 69 -17.53 -10.70 -6.19
CA PRO A 69 -17.53 -11.23 -7.54
C PRO A 69 -16.67 -10.34 -8.45
N GLY A 70 -15.80 -10.97 -9.23
CA GLY A 70 -14.91 -10.24 -10.14
C GLY A 70 -13.84 -9.40 -9.43
N LEU A 71 -13.47 -9.75 -8.19
CA LEU A 71 -12.40 -9.07 -7.44
C LEU A 71 -11.15 -8.83 -8.30
N LYS A 72 -10.76 -9.80 -9.14
CA LYS A 72 -9.58 -9.67 -10.00
C LYS A 72 -9.70 -8.54 -11.04
N VAL A 73 -10.90 -8.32 -11.58
CA VAL A 73 -11.16 -7.23 -12.52
C VAL A 73 -11.04 -5.90 -11.79
N ILE A 74 -11.62 -5.79 -10.60
CA ILE A 74 -11.54 -4.59 -9.75
C ILE A 74 -10.07 -4.28 -9.38
N GLU A 75 -9.30 -5.29 -8.99
CA GLU A 75 -7.85 -5.15 -8.72
C GLU A 75 -7.12 -4.55 -9.93
N ILE A 76 -7.43 -5.00 -11.15
CA ILE A 76 -6.75 -4.52 -12.35
C ILE A 76 -7.20 -3.11 -12.72
N THR A 77 -8.50 -2.84 -12.76
CA THR A 77 -9.05 -1.60 -13.30
C THR A 77 -9.05 -0.45 -12.29
N CYS A 78 -9.32 -0.73 -11.02
CA CYS A 78 -9.43 0.29 -9.97
C CYS A 78 -8.13 0.49 -9.18
N LEU A 79 -7.22 -0.50 -9.17
CA LEU A 79 -5.95 -0.40 -8.45
C LEU A 79 -4.75 -0.40 -9.41
N ALA A 80 -4.49 -1.48 -10.14
CA ALA A 80 -3.26 -1.61 -10.92
C ALA A 80 -3.15 -0.57 -12.05
N LEU A 81 -4.23 -0.30 -12.79
CA LEU A 81 -4.20 0.68 -13.87
C LEU A 81 -3.98 2.12 -13.36
N PRO A 82 -4.75 2.64 -12.38
CA PRO A 82 -4.46 3.92 -11.76
C PRO A 82 -3.04 3.99 -11.17
N PHE A 83 -2.58 2.92 -10.53
CA PHE A 83 -1.21 2.84 -10.02
C PHE A 83 -0.18 3.11 -11.11
N LEU A 84 -0.25 2.34 -12.21
CA LEU A 84 0.71 2.41 -13.30
C LEU A 84 0.67 3.78 -13.96
N CYS A 85 -0.52 4.34 -14.18
CA CYS A 85 -0.67 5.71 -14.68
C CYS A 85 -0.01 6.74 -13.75
N HIS A 86 -0.21 6.60 -12.43
CA HIS A 86 0.42 7.48 -11.45
C HIS A 86 1.95 7.32 -11.44
N ALA A 87 2.44 6.08 -11.34
CA ALA A 87 3.86 5.79 -11.22
C ALA A 87 4.64 6.17 -12.49
N ILE A 88 4.17 5.78 -13.68
CA ILE A 88 4.88 6.04 -14.94
C ILE A 88 4.99 7.54 -15.21
N ILE A 89 3.87 8.27 -15.14
CA ILE A 89 3.87 9.73 -15.34
C ILE A 89 4.64 10.42 -14.20
N GLY A 90 4.49 9.92 -12.98
CA GLY A 90 5.17 10.44 -11.79
C GLY A 90 6.68 10.30 -11.86
N ILE A 91 7.21 9.20 -12.39
CA ILE A 91 8.65 9.00 -12.62
C ILE A 91 9.19 10.06 -13.59
N VAL A 92 8.46 10.38 -14.66
CA VAL A 92 8.86 11.45 -15.57
C VAL A 92 8.96 12.79 -14.84
N TYR A 93 7.98 13.13 -14.00
CA TYR A 93 8.03 14.35 -13.18
C TYR A 93 9.08 14.33 -12.08
N LEU A 94 9.42 13.15 -11.57
CA LEU A 94 10.46 12.93 -10.56
C LEU A 94 11.83 13.24 -11.15
N LEU A 95 12.11 12.75 -12.36
CA LEU A 95 13.36 12.98 -13.09
C LEU A 95 13.50 14.44 -13.57
N GLN A 96 12.40 15.13 -13.83
CA GLN A 96 12.39 16.54 -14.23
C GLN A 96 12.40 17.53 -13.05
N GLY A 97 12.22 17.03 -11.82
CA GLY A 97 12.07 17.86 -10.63
C GLY A 97 13.35 18.62 -10.27
N LYS A 98 13.22 19.91 -9.95
CA LYS A 98 14.33 20.75 -9.47
C LYS A 98 14.00 21.28 -8.08
N SER A 99 14.71 20.80 -7.06
CA SER A 99 14.57 21.31 -5.70
C SER A 99 15.43 22.55 -5.49
N ASN A 100 14.89 23.49 -4.73
CA ASN A 100 15.60 24.69 -4.31
C ASN A 100 15.34 25.03 -2.83
N SER A 101 14.95 24.04 -2.02
CA SER A 101 14.60 24.24 -0.60
C SER A 101 15.80 24.42 0.33
N SER A 102 17.01 24.12 -0.15
CA SER A 102 18.24 24.12 0.63
C SER A 102 19.36 24.78 -0.18
N ARG A 103 20.45 25.19 0.49
CA ARG A 103 21.62 25.79 -0.18
C ARG A 103 22.23 24.79 -1.15
N GLY A 104 22.41 25.21 -2.40
CA GLY A 104 23.08 24.46 -3.45
C GLY A 104 24.43 25.05 -3.82
N ASP A 105 24.89 24.72 -5.02
CA ASP A 105 26.13 25.18 -5.65
C ASP A 105 26.10 26.63 -6.19
N GLY A 106 24.97 27.33 -6.00
CA GLY A 106 24.74 28.68 -6.51
C GLY A 106 24.06 28.73 -7.89
N SER A 107 23.79 27.59 -8.54
CA SER A 107 23.10 27.54 -9.85
C SER A 107 21.61 27.87 -9.78
N VAL A 108 20.99 27.75 -8.60
CA VAL A 108 19.58 28.08 -8.32
C VAL A 108 19.43 28.79 -6.97
N PRO A 109 18.45 29.69 -6.80
CA PRO A 109 18.25 30.41 -5.55
C PRO A 109 17.78 29.48 -4.43
N SER A 110 18.38 29.59 -3.24
CA SER A 110 17.96 28.83 -2.05
C SER A 110 16.72 29.47 -1.41
N LEU A 111 15.58 28.79 -1.45
CA LEU A 111 14.29 29.23 -0.95
C LEU A 111 13.79 28.32 0.19
N PRO A 112 14.17 28.58 1.46
CA PRO A 112 13.84 27.73 2.60
C PRO A 112 12.40 27.96 3.12
N PHE A 113 11.41 28.04 2.21
CA PHE A 113 10.01 28.19 2.57
C PHE A 113 9.30 26.85 2.69
N ALA A 114 8.27 26.78 3.54
CA ALA A 114 7.53 25.54 3.82
C ALA A 114 7.02 24.82 2.55
N ARG A 115 6.59 25.56 1.53
CA ARG A 115 6.11 24.96 0.27
C ARG A 115 7.25 24.44 -0.62
N ASN A 116 8.42 25.06 -0.59
CA ASN A 116 9.60 24.56 -1.29
C ASN A 116 10.08 23.26 -0.63
N TYR A 117 10.11 23.19 0.71
CA TYR A 117 10.35 21.94 1.42
C TYR A 117 9.30 20.89 1.08
N ALA A 118 8.02 21.26 1.07
CA ALA A 118 6.96 20.30 0.75
C ALA A 118 7.03 19.78 -0.69
N TYR A 119 7.48 20.63 -1.62
CA TYR A 119 7.85 20.21 -2.96
C TYR A 119 8.99 19.18 -2.89
N THR A 120 10.12 19.48 -2.24
CA THR A 120 11.26 18.55 -2.13
C THR A 120 10.86 17.21 -1.51
N TRP A 121 10.16 17.22 -0.37
CA TRP A 121 9.73 16.02 0.31
C TRP A 121 8.75 15.18 -0.52
N GLN A 122 7.87 15.78 -1.32
CA GLN A 122 7.01 15.02 -2.24
C GLN A 122 7.83 14.13 -3.19
N ARG A 123 9.01 14.59 -3.65
CA ARG A 123 9.92 13.82 -4.52
C ARG A 123 10.70 12.77 -3.74
N VAL A 124 11.25 13.15 -2.59
CA VAL A 124 12.00 12.22 -1.73
C VAL A 124 11.12 11.04 -1.32
N THR A 125 9.89 11.30 -0.86
CA THR A 125 8.96 10.22 -0.52
C THR A 125 8.51 9.43 -1.74
N ALA A 126 8.42 10.04 -2.94
CA ALA A 126 8.13 9.30 -4.17
C ALA A 126 9.20 8.22 -4.45
N TRP A 127 10.49 8.54 -4.29
CA TRP A 127 11.56 7.55 -4.44
C TRP A 127 11.47 6.43 -3.42
N ILE A 128 11.26 6.78 -2.14
CA ILE A 128 11.09 5.80 -1.06
C ILE A 128 9.92 4.86 -1.36
N ILE A 129 8.77 5.43 -1.76
CA ILE A 129 7.58 4.65 -2.09
C ILE A 129 7.82 3.81 -3.34
N LEU A 130 8.47 4.32 -4.39
CA LEU A 130 8.68 3.56 -5.62
C LEU A 130 9.39 2.23 -5.35
N PHE A 131 10.51 2.28 -4.63
CA PHE A 131 11.27 1.06 -4.31
C PHE A 131 10.62 0.25 -3.19
N GLY A 132 10.12 0.90 -2.15
CA GLY A 132 9.47 0.23 -1.01
C GLY A 132 8.16 -0.46 -1.40
N LEU A 133 7.37 0.15 -2.29
CA LEU A 133 6.13 -0.43 -2.81
C LEU A 133 6.41 -1.59 -3.76
N LEU A 134 7.44 -1.49 -4.61
CA LEU A 134 7.88 -2.63 -5.42
C LEU A 134 8.24 -3.83 -4.54
N PHE A 135 9.05 -3.60 -3.51
CA PHE A 135 9.37 -4.62 -2.52
C PHE A 135 8.10 -5.17 -1.83
N HIS A 136 7.23 -4.29 -1.32
CA HIS A 136 5.98 -4.68 -0.65
C HIS A 136 5.10 -5.57 -1.53
N ILE A 137 4.88 -5.19 -2.80
CA ILE A 137 4.07 -5.95 -3.75
C ILE A 137 4.74 -7.29 -4.04
N VAL A 138 6.03 -7.31 -4.39
CA VAL A 138 6.74 -8.57 -4.69
C VAL A 138 6.71 -9.51 -3.49
N HIS A 139 7.05 -9.00 -2.31
CA HIS A 139 7.14 -9.77 -1.09
C HIS A 139 5.78 -10.33 -0.65
N LEU A 140 4.73 -9.51 -0.57
CA LEU A 140 3.43 -9.97 -0.05
C LEU A 140 2.52 -10.61 -1.11
N ARG A 141 2.59 -10.16 -2.37
CA ARG A 141 1.70 -10.68 -3.44
C ARG A 141 2.25 -11.91 -4.15
N PHE A 142 3.57 -12.11 -4.17
CA PHE A 142 4.17 -13.21 -4.94
C PHE A 142 5.00 -14.16 -4.08
N VAL A 143 5.80 -13.66 -3.13
CA VAL A 143 6.66 -14.53 -2.30
C VAL A 143 5.89 -15.13 -1.12
N ARG A 144 5.06 -14.33 -0.45
CA ARG A 144 4.35 -14.70 0.78
C ARG A 144 2.85 -14.90 0.57
N TYR A 145 2.41 -15.01 -0.68
CA TYR A 145 1.00 -15.23 -0.97
C TYR A 145 0.58 -16.62 -0.46
N PRO A 146 -0.55 -16.75 0.25
CA PRO A 146 -1.04 -18.05 0.72
C PRO A 146 -1.21 -19.04 -0.42
N LEU A 147 -0.68 -20.25 -0.25
CA LEU A 147 -0.84 -21.35 -1.21
C LEU A 147 -2.24 -21.95 -1.08
N HIS A 148 -2.74 -22.56 -2.14
CA HIS A 148 -4.00 -23.28 -2.13
C HIS A 148 -3.74 -24.77 -2.31
N ILE A 149 -4.02 -25.56 -1.28
CA ILE A 149 -3.87 -27.02 -1.32
C ILE A 149 -5.22 -27.68 -1.07
N HIS A 150 -5.53 -28.71 -1.87
CA HIS A 150 -6.75 -29.49 -1.75
C HIS A 150 -6.47 -30.80 -1.03
N THR A 151 -7.01 -30.98 0.17
CA THR A 151 -6.87 -32.20 0.96
C THR A 151 -8.18 -32.50 1.69
N TYR A 152 -8.47 -33.78 1.95
CA TYR A 152 -9.73 -34.23 2.57
C TYR A 152 -11.01 -33.69 1.89
N GLY A 153 -10.98 -33.55 0.56
CA GLY A 153 -12.12 -33.06 -0.23
C GLY A 153 -12.45 -31.58 -0.01
N GLN A 154 -11.54 -30.80 0.57
CA GLN A 154 -11.70 -29.37 0.85
C GLN A 154 -10.44 -28.59 0.43
N SER A 155 -10.62 -27.33 0.06
CA SER A 155 -9.50 -26.44 -0.28
C SER A 155 -9.09 -25.59 0.93
N TYR A 156 -7.79 -25.55 1.20
CA TYR A 156 -7.21 -24.80 2.30
C TYR A 156 -6.21 -23.77 1.79
N TYR A 157 -6.16 -22.64 2.48
CA TYR A 157 -5.05 -21.70 2.41
C TYR A 157 -3.93 -22.19 3.31
N VAL A 158 -2.71 -22.23 2.77
CA VAL A 158 -1.52 -22.74 3.45
C VAL A 158 -0.47 -21.64 3.54
N VAL A 159 0.03 -21.41 4.75
CA VAL A 159 1.01 -20.36 5.05
C VAL A 159 2.19 -20.97 5.80
N GLY A 160 3.39 -20.86 5.23
CA GLY A 160 4.63 -21.21 5.90
C GLY A 160 5.13 -20.08 6.78
N ILE A 161 5.36 -20.35 8.07
CA ILE A 161 5.85 -19.38 9.05
C ILE A 161 7.15 -19.87 9.70
N GLU A 162 7.90 -18.94 10.26
CA GLU A 162 9.11 -19.29 11.01
C GLU A 162 8.71 -20.00 12.32
N PRO A 163 9.32 -21.15 12.66
CA PRO A 163 9.00 -21.87 13.89
C PRO A 163 9.11 -21.02 15.16
N SER A 164 10.07 -20.09 15.21
CA SER A 164 10.27 -19.18 16.35
C SER A 164 9.15 -18.15 16.53
N HIS A 165 8.36 -17.89 15.48
CA HIS A 165 7.24 -16.95 15.51
C HIS A 165 5.89 -17.65 15.79
N TYR A 166 5.87 -18.98 15.90
CA TYR A 166 4.64 -19.78 15.96
C TYR A 166 3.61 -19.27 16.97
N SER A 167 3.99 -19.16 18.25
CA SER A 167 3.09 -18.78 19.34
C SER A 167 2.48 -17.38 19.14
N LYS A 168 3.26 -16.49 18.53
CA LYS A 168 2.91 -15.10 18.24
C LYS A 168 1.90 -15.00 17.11
N VAL A 169 2.15 -15.75 16.03
CA VAL A 169 1.33 -15.73 14.82
C VAL A 169 -0.09 -16.25 15.07
N ILE A 170 -0.23 -17.35 15.81
CA ILE A 170 -1.52 -18.02 16.01
C ILE A 170 -2.39 -17.36 17.10
N GLN A 171 -1.87 -16.37 17.82
CA GLN A 171 -2.52 -15.84 19.01
C GLN A 171 -3.92 -15.28 18.69
N GLY A 172 -4.92 -15.71 19.45
CA GLY A 172 -6.31 -15.30 19.27
C GLY A 172 -7.03 -15.92 18.07
N THR A 173 -6.39 -16.84 17.34
CA THR A 173 -6.97 -17.56 16.20
C THR A 173 -7.32 -19.01 16.54
N LYS A 174 -8.26 -19.60 15.80
CA LYS A 174 -8.77 -20.99 15.97
C LYS A 174 -8.99 -21.62 14.59
N ASP A 175 -9.44 -22.87 14.54
CA ASP A 175 -9.88 -23.51 13.29
C ASP A 175 -8.78 -23.62 12.21
N PHE A 176 -7.56 -23.90 12.66
CA PHE A 176 -6.41 -24.22 11.80
C PHE A 176 -5.77 -25.54 12.24
N PHE A 177 -5.05 -26.18 11.33
CA PHE A 177 -4.19 -27.33 11.64
C PHE A 177 -2.78 -27.11 11.11
N VAL A 178 -1.84 -27.91 11.60
CA VAL A 178 -0.41 -27.71 11.38
C VAL A 178 0.20 -28.92 10.70
N LEU A 179 0.98 -28.69 9.65
CA LEU A 179 1.91 -29.70 9.13
C LEU A 179 3.25 -29.45 9.83
N TYR A 180 3.49 -30.18 10.92
CA TYR A 180 4.76 -30.17 11.63
C TYR A 180 5.01 -31.48 12.37
N GLU A 181 6.28 -31.86 12.47
CA GLU A 181 6.73 -33.20 12.85
C GLU A 181 7.03 -33.36 14.36
N LYS A 182 6.53 -32.45 15.22
CA LYS A 182 6.67 -32.59 16.70
C LYS A 182 5.46 -32.05 17.46
N ASP A 183 4.86 -32.92 18.29
CA ASP A 183 4.09 -32.74 19.54
C ASP A 183 3.51 -31.34 19.87
N LEU A 184 2.89 -30.66 18.91
CA LEU A 184 2.08 -29.48 19.18
C LEU A 184 0.65 -29.92 19.57
N PRO A 185 0.01 -29.31 20.59
CA PRO A 185 -1.33 -29.66 21.08
C PRO A 185 -2.44 -29.09 20.17
N VAL A 186 -2.26 -29.19 18.86
CA VAL A 186 -3.19 -28.74 17.82
C VAL A 186 -3.42 -29.88 16.84
N PRO A 187 -4.54 -29.92 16.10
CA PRO A 187 -4.74 -30.90 15.04
C PRO A 187 -3.56 -30.84 14.05
N GLN A 188 -2.97 -32.00 13.76
CA GLN A 188 -1.84 -32.13 12.85
C GLN A 188 -2.28 -32.91 11.62
N ILE A 189 -1.69 -32.58 10.48
CA ILE A 189 -1.80 -33.34 9.24
C ILE A 189 -0.46 -34.04 8.97
N GLY A 190 -0.49 -35.30 8.55
CA GLY A 190 0.71 -36.02 8.17
C GLY A 190 1.15 -35.63 6.76
N LYS A 191 2.44 -35.77 6.45
CA LYS A 191 2.94 -35.61 5.07
C LYS A 191 2.25 -36.59 4.10
N SER A 192 1.83 -37.77 4.60
CA SER A 192 1.09 -38.78 3.84
C SER A 192 -0.30 -38.33 3.37
N ASP A 193 -0.88 -37.29 3.97
CA ASP A 193 -2.20 -36.77 3.62
C ASP A 193 -2.15 -35.72 2.49
N LEU A 194 -0.95 -35.45 1.95
CA LEU A 194 -0.68 -34.48 0.90
C LEU A 194 -0.13 -35.19 -0.33
N SER A 195 -0.44 -34.66 -1.52
CA SER A 195 0.14 -35.18 -2.76
C SER A 195 1.64 -34.84 -2.83
N GLU A 196 2.42 -35.62 -3.59
CA GLU A 196 3.84 -35.32 -3.82
C GLU A 196 4.04 -33.92 -4.43
N GLN A 197 3.12 -33.49 -5.30
CA GLN A 197 3.13 -32.16 -5.89
C GLN A 197 2.92 -31.06 -4.83
N ASP A 198 1.97 -31.25 -3.91
CA ASP A 198 1.71 -30.29 -2.82
C ASP A 198 2.91 -30.22 -1.87
N LEU A 199 3.51 -31.37 -1.52
CA LEU A 199 4.71 -31.42 -0.68
C LEU A 199 5.89 -30.70 -1.32
N ALA A 200 6.07 -30.82 -2.64
CA ALA A 200 7.14 -30.12 -3.36
C ALA A 200 7.00 -28.58 -3.30
N MET A 201 5.79 -28.05 -3.06
CA MET A 201 5.55 -26.62 -2.88
C MET A 201 5.82 -26.13 -1.46
N LEU A 202 6.12 -27.02 -0.51
CA LEU A 202 6.32 -26.73 0.91
C LEU A 202 7.78 -27.00 1.31
N PRO A 203 8.70 -26.02 1.11
CA PRO A 203 10.09 -26.13 1.55
C PRO A 203 10.26 -26.57 3.00
N GLU A 204 11.33 -27.30 3.29
CA GLU A 204 11.67 -27.70 4.66
C GLU A 204 12.05 -26.49 5.54
N GLY A 205 12.03 -26.70 6.86
CA GLY A 205 12.46 -25.70 7.86
C GLY A 205 11.38 -24.69 8.30
N LYS A 206 10.15 -24.82 7.80
CA LYS A 206 9.01 -23.97 8.20
C LYS A 206 7.90 -24.77 8.86
N VAL A 207 7.09 -24.07 9.64
CA VAL A 207 5.80 -24.59 10.12
C VAL A 207 4.72 -24.13 9.15
N TYR A 208 3.89 -25.06 8.66
CA TYR A 208 2.81 -24.73 7.74
C TYR A 208 1.46 -24.75 8.46
N LEU A 209 0.75 -23.62 8.40
CA LEU A 209 -0.58 -23.44 8.94
C LEU A 209 -1.61 -23.58 7.83
N PHE A 210 -2.63 -24.39 8.05
CA PHE A 210 -3.75 -24.63 7.13
C PHE A 210 -5.03 -24.02 7.69
N THR A 211 -5.70 -23.17 6.91
CA THR A 211 -6.98 -22.57 7.26
C THR A 211 -7.91 -22.47 6.06
N ARG A 212 -9.22 -22.46 6.29
CA ARG A 212 -10.22 -22.22 5.23
C ARG A 212 -10.50 -20.73 5.00
N SER A 213 -10.11 -19.86 5.94
CA SER A 213 -10.33 -18.43 5.86
C SER A 213 -9.15 -17.76 5.14
N ALA A 214 -9.46 -16.97 4.10
CA ALA A 214 -8.47 -16.16 3.42
C ALA A 214 -7.91 -15.11 4.39
N GLY A 215 -8.79 -14.44 5.15
CA GLY A 215 -8.42 -13.42 6.11
C GLY A 215 -7.48 -13.94 7.21
N GLN A 216 -7.70 -15.15 7.70
CA GLN A 216 -6.80 -15.78 8.66
C GLN A 216 -5.44 -16.10 8.05
N ALA A 217 -5.39 -16.60 6.81
CA ALA A 217 -4.12 -16.84 6.11
C ALA A 217 -3.32 -15.54 5.91
N PHE A 218 -3.97 -14.47 5.44
CA PHE A 218 -3.32 -13.17 5.29
C PHE A 218 -2.89 -12.58 6.64
N LEU A 219 -3.67 -12.77 7.71
CA LEU A 219 -3.28 -12.34 9.05
C LEU A 219 -1.98 -13.02 9.49
N TYR A 220 -1.85 -14.33 9.24
CA TYR A 220 -0.62 -15.07 9.55
C TYR A 220 0.59 -14.56 8.77
N VAL A 221 0.41 -14.30 7.46
CA VAL A 221 1.46 -13.72 6.62
C VAL A 221 1.93 -12.38 7.18
N VAL A 222 1.00 -11.50 7.55
CA VAL A 222 1.32 -10.16 8.07
C VAL A 222 2.02 -10.24 9.42
N ARG A 223 1.53 -11.07 10.34
CA ARG A 223 2.15 -11.28 11.66
C ARG A 223 3.58 -11.80 11.54
N ASP A 224 3.78 -12.90 10.81
CA ASP A 224 5.10 -13.50 10.63
C ASP A 224 6.08 -12.54 9.93
N SER A 225 5.60 -11.78 8.94
CA SER A 225 6.45 -10.81 8.23
C SER A 225 6.89 -9.65 9.12
N LEU A 226 6.02 -9.18 10.03
CA LEU A 226 6.30 -8.04 10.91
C LEU A 226 6.95 -8.44 12.24
N SER A 227 7.10 -9.73 12.53
CA SER A 227 7.92 -10.20 13.65
C SER A 227 9.42 -9.87 13.49
N SER A 228 9.87 -9.55 12.27
CA SER A 228 11.24 -9.09 12.01
C SER A 228 11.40 -7.58 12.23
N PHE A 229 12.40 -7.19 13.04
CA PHE A 229 12.72 -5.78 13.31
C PHE A 229 12.95 -4.98 12.02
N TRP A 230 13.73 -5.54 11.08
CA TRP A 230 14.06 -4.85 9.83
C TRP A 230 12.82 -4.64 8.96
N MET A 231 11.89 -5.60 8.97
CA MET A 231 10.61 -5.46 8.26
C MET A 231 9.76 -4.38 8.92
N ALA A 232 9.63 -4.38 10.25
CA ALA A 232 8.89 -3.34 10.97
C ALA A 232 9.47 -1.93 10.73
N ALA A 233 10.79 -1.79 10.70
CA ALA A 233 11.46 -0.52 10.39
C ALA A 233 11.21 -0.06 8.95
N LEU A 234 11.35 -0.97 7.97
CA LEU A 234 11.07 -0.70 6.56
C LEU A 234 9.62 -0.24 6.35
N TYR A 235 8.65 -0.96 6.93
CA TYR A 235 7.24 -0.60 6.81
C TYR A 235 6.89 0.69 7.56
N THR A 236 7.57 1.00 8.67
CA THR A 236 7.44 2.30 9.33
C THR A 236 7.83 3.44 8.37
N LEU A 237 8.99 3.32 7.72
CA LEU A 237 9.44 4.30 6.72
C LEU A 237 8.45 4.42 5.56
N LEU A 238 7.96 3.29 5.04
CA LEU A 238 7.03 3.26 3.92
C LEU A 238 5.68 3.89 4.28
N VAL A 239 5.14 3.64 5.48
CA VAL A 239 3.89 4.26 5.96
C VAL A 239 4.05 5.78 6.08
N LEU A 240 5.14 6.25 6.70
CA LEU A 240 5.39 7.69 6.86
C LEU A 240 5.55 8.37 5.49
N ALA A 241 6.32 7.77 4.58
CA ALA A 241 6.51 8.30 3.23
C ALA A 241 5.18 8.34 2.46
N SER A 242 4.39 7.26 2.50
CA SER A 242 3.11 7.14 1.79
C SER A 242 2.07 8.12 2.32
N ALA A 243 1.95 8.26 3.65
CA ALA A 243 1.06 9.24 4.27
C ALA A 243 1.45 10.67 3.83
N TYR A 244 2.73 11.02 3.92
CA TYR A 244 3.19 12.33 3.48
C TYR A 244 2.87 12.59 2.00
N HIS A 245 3.25 11.65 1.12
CA HIS A 245 3.06 11.76 -0.32
C HIS A 245 1.59 11.89 -0.69
N GLY A 246 0.73 11.04 -0.11
CA GLY A 246 -0.70 10.99 -0.39
C GLY A 246 -1.43 12.25 0.07
N PHE A 247 -1.20 12.71 1.29
CA PHE A 247 -1.94 13.86 1.85
C PHE A 247 -1.40 15.22 1.41
N ASN A 248 -0.09 15.38 1.19
CA ASN A 248 0.43 16.59 0.55
C ASN A 248 0.03 16.64 -0.94
N GLY A 249 -0.06 15.49 -1.60
CA GLY A 249 -0.64 15.33 -2.93
C GLY A 249 -2.12 15.72 -2.99
N LEU A 250 -2.93 15.23 -2.04
CA LEU A 250 -4.36 15.53 -1.93
C LEU A 250 -4.63 17.03 -1.79
N TRP A 251 -3.89 17.70 -0.90
CA TRP A 251 -3.98 19.16 -0.79
C TRP A 251 -3.63 19.85 -2.11
N THR A 252 -2.52 19.45 -2.75
CA THR A 252 -2.05 20.04 -4.01
C THR A 252 -3.06 19.85 -5.14
N LEU A 253 -3.70 18.67 -5.19
CA LEU A 253 -4.78 18.35 -6.11
C LEU A 253 -5.96 19.32 -5.92
N CYS A 254 -6.49 19.43 -4.70
CA CYS A 254 -7.64 20.31 -4.45
C CYS A 254 -7.38 21.77 -4.81
N CYS A 255 -6.16 22.27 -4.58
CA CYS A 255 -5.78 23.61 -5.01
C CYS A 255 -5.68 23.73 -6.55
N ARG A 256 -5.03 22.77 -7.21
CA ARG A 256 -4.77 22.82 -8.66
C ARG A 256 -6.01 22.59 -9.52
N TRP A 257 -6.95 21.79 -9.04
CA TRP A 257 -8.24 21.56 -9.68
C TRP A 257 -9.27 22.65 -9.36
N GLY A 258 -8.91 23.65 -8.56
CA GLY A 258 -9.80 24.77 -8.22
C GLY A 258 -10.92 24.40 -7.25
N VAL A 259 -10.87 23.23 -6.60
CA VAL A 259 -11.82 22.84 -5.53
C VAL A 259 -11.76 23.86 -4.39
N VAL A 260 -10.55 24.36 -4.08
CA VAL A 260 -10.35 25.49 -3.17
C VAL A 260 -9.53 26.60 -3.83
N VAL A 261 -10.16 27.75 -4.04
CA VAL A 261 -9.54 28.88 -4.76
C VAL A 261 -8.91 29.90 -3.79
N SER A 262 -9.63 30.30 -2.74
CA SER A 262 -9.16 31.37 -1.85
C SER A 262 -8.00 30.94 -0.96
N PHE A 263 -7.05 31.85 -0.70
CA PHE A 263 -5.89 31.58 0.16
C PHE A 263 -6.28 31.04 1.55
N ARG A 264 -7.31 31.63 2.18
CA ARG A 264 -7.83 31.19 3.48
C ARG A 264 -8.40 29.76 3.42
N ALA A 265 -9.07 29.38 2.33
CA ALA A 265 -9.58 28.02 2.15
C ALA A 265 -8.45 27.02 1.91
N GLN A 266 -7.47 27.37 1.07
CA GLN A 266 -6.28 26.53 0.84
C GLN A 266 -5.48 26.30 2.12
N LEU A 267 -5.34 27.34 2.98
CA LEU A 267 -4.67 27.22 4.27
C LEU A 267 -5.41 26.28 5.23
N ARG A 268 -6.73 26.43 5.36
CA ARG A 268 -7.56 25.53 6.19
C ARG A 268 -7.50 24.10 5.70
N LEU A 269 -7.64 23.87 4.40
CA LEU A 269 -7.56 22.54 3.82
C LEU A 269 -6.18 21.91 4.07
N ARG A 270 -5.11 22.70 4.04
CA ARG A 270 -3.75 22.21 4.36
C ARG A 270 -3.69 21.63 5.76
N TYR A 271 -4.21 22.35 6.75
CA TYR A 271 -4.23 21.86 8.13
C TYR A 271 -5.07 20.59 8.28
N ILE A 272 -6.20 20.49 7.58
CA ILE A 272 -7.02 19.27 7.57
C ILE A 272 -6.25 18.09 6.96
N CYS A 273 -5.69 18.26 5.76
CA CYS A 273 -4.92 17.19 5.10
C CYS A 273 -3.71 16.75 5.95
N TYR A 274 -3.00 17.69 6.59
CA TYR A 274 -1.85 17.35 7.42
C TYR A 274 -2.26 16.75 8.77
N GLY A 275 -3.42 17.13 9.32
CA GLY A 275 -4.00 16.45 10.48
C GLY A 275 -4.35 15.00 10.16
N MET A 276 -5.02 14.76 9.02
CA MET A 276 -5.31 13.41 8.54
C MET A 276 -4.04 12.59 8.26
N MET A 277 -3.03 13.22 7.66
CA MET A 277 -1.71 12.62 7.44
C MET A 277 -1.10 12.09 8.73
N VAL A 278 -1.07 12.92 9.79
CA VAL A 278 -0.54 12.53 11.10
C VAL A 278 -1.37 11.41 11.71
N GLY A 279 -2.71 11.51 11.66
CA GLY A 279 -3.60 10.49 12.19
C GLY A 279 -3.42 9.12 11.52
N VAL A 280 -3.43 9.09 10.18
CA VAL A 280 -3.24 7.84 9.40
C VAL A 280 -1.83 7.28 9.60
N ALA A 281 -0.81 8.12 9.63
CA ALA A 281 0.56 7.70 9.92
C ALA A 281 0.68 7.09 11.33
N ALA A 282 0.07 7.73 12.35
CA ALA A 282 0.12 7.25 13.72
C ALA A 282 -0.59 5.88 13.87
N LEU A 283 -1.75 5.70 13.23
CA LEU A 283 -2.43 4.40 13.19
C LEU A 283 -1.54 3.33 12.54
N GLY A 284 -1.06 3.58 11.32
CA GLY A 284 -0.22 2.63 10.60
C GLY A 284 1.06 2.24 11.34
N VAL A 285 1.76 3.21 11.95
CA VAL A 285 2.95 2.94 12.76
C VAL A 285 2.57 2.18 14.04
N SER A 286 1.45 2.52 14.69
CA SER A 286 0.98 1.84 15.89
C SER A 286 0.78 0.34 15.67
N VAL A 287 0.07 -0.07 14.60
CA VAL A 287 -0.14 -1.50 14.32
C VAL A 287 1.15 -2.22 13.97
N ILE A 288 2.08 -1.59 13.22
CA ILE A 288 3.38 -2.21 12.90
C ILE A 288 4.13 -2.59 14.17
N TRP A 289 4.21 -1.66 15.14
CA TRP A 289 4.97 -1.90 16.36
C TRP A 289 4.22 -2.76 17.38
N ASP A 290 2.89 -2.78 17.35
CA ASP A 290 2.09 -3.75 18.09
C ASP A 290 2.37 -5.19 17.61
N LEU A 291 2.32 -5.41 16.30
CA LEU A 291 2.59 -6.72 15.69
C LEU A 291 4.05 -7.18 15.87
N TYR A 292 5.00 -6.26 16.02
CA TYR A 292 6.40 -6.60 16.33
C TYR A 292 6.64 -6.94 17.81
N ARG A 293 5.97 -6.24 18.73
CA ARG A 293 6.26 -6.32 20.19
C ARG A 293 5.36 -7.27 20.96
N VAL A 294 4.05 -7.16 20.73
CA VAL A 294 3.02 -7.84 21.52
C VAL A 294 2.79 -9.25 21.00
N MET A 295 3.01 -9.44 19.71
CA MET A 295 3.05 -10.75 19.08
C MET A 295 4.50 -11.17 19.05
#